data_AF-A0A3N5P1V0-F1
#
_entry.id   AF-A0A3N5P1V0-F1
#
_cell.length_a   1.000
_cell.length_b   1.000
_cell.length_c   1.000
_cell.angle_alpha   90.00
_cell.angle_beta   90.00
_cell.angle_gamma   90.00
#
_symmetry.space_group_name_H-M   'P 1'
#
loop_
_entity.id
_entity.type
_entity.pdbx_description
1 polymer ?
#
loop_
_entity_poly.entity_id
_entity_poly.type
_entity_poly.pdbx_seq_one_letter_code
_entity_poly.pdbx_strand_id
1 'polypeptide(L)'
;MKSDRIFNFSAGPAVLPLPVLEQAQSELVALPGVGMSILEVSHRSKVFEDVLFRAEADIRQLANVPGNYKVLFLQGGASLQFSMVPMNLLAAEATADYLVTGVWATKAAEEAKKIGKVHIAATTKAEQFTRVPRAEEIVLTPGAAYVHMTSN
;
A
#
# COMPACT_ATOMS: atom_id res chain seq x y z
N MET A 1 -33.78 13.89 -1.10
CA MET A 1 -34.00 12.48 -1.49
C MET A 1 -33.35 11.59 -0.44
N LYS A 2 -34.06 10.58 0.08
CA LYS A 2 -33.42 9.50 0.84
C LYS A 2 -32.66 8.64 -0.18
N SER A 3 -31.39 8.37 0.09
CA SER A 3 -30.56 7.47 -0.72
C SER A 3 -30.84 6.04 -0.29
N ASP A 4 -30.98 5.11 -1.24
CA ASP A 4 -31.08 3.67 -0.96
C ASP A 4 -29.74 3.05 -0.52
N ARG A 5 -28.68 3.85 -0.45
CA ARG A 5 -27.36 3.40 0.03
C ARG A 5 -27.34 3.29 1.55
N ILE A 6 -26.89 2.14 2.03
CA ILE A 6 -26.63 1.91 3.46
C ILE A 6 -25.37 2.64 3.95
N PHE A 7 -25.29 2.88 5.25
CA PHE A 7 -24.03 3.25 5.90
C PHE A 7 -23.13 2.02 6.01
N ASN A 8 -22.09 1.97 5.18
CA ASN A 8 -21.14 0.86 5.15
C ASN A 8 -19.90 1.20 5.99
N PHE A 9 -19.71 0.47 7.10
CA PHE A 9 -18.56 0.58 8.02
C PHE A 9 -17.51 -0.52 7.82
N SER A 10 -17.48 -1.17 6.66
CA SER A 10 -16.48 -2.20 6.34
C SER A 10 -15.05 -1.65 6.42
N ALA A 11 -14.16 -2.40 7.06
CA ALA A 11 -12.74 -2.07 7.18
C ALA A 11 -11.93 -2.34 5.89
N GLY A 12 -12.48 -3.10 4.94
CA GLY A 12 -11.79 -3.49 3.71
C GLY A 12 -12.43 -4.71 3.03
N PRO A 13 -12.85 -4.63 1.75
CA PRO A 13 -12.95 -3.43 0.93
C PRO A 13 -13.84 -2.35 1.56
N ALA A 14 -13.50 -1.08 1.32
CA ALA A 14 -14.17 0.08 1.94
C ALA A 14 -15.13 0.79 0.97
N VAL A 15 -15.88 1.76 1.48
CA VAL A 15 -16.83 2.56 0.68
C VAL A 15 -16.09 3.46 -0.32
N LEU A 16 -16.60 3.53 -1.56
CA LEU A 16 -16.18 4.51 -2.55
C LEU A 16 -17.12 5.72 -2.59
N PRO A 17 -16.59 6.94 -2.85
CA PRO A 17 -17.42 8.12 -3.10
C PRO A 17 -18.43 7.86 -4.22
N LEU A 18 -19.69 8.29 -4.03
CA LEU A 18 -20.75 8.12 -5.03
C LEU A 18 -20.37 8.69 -6.41
N PRO A 19 -19.78 9.90 -6.52
CA PRO A 19 -19.44 10.46 -7.84
C PRO A 19 -18.45 9.59 -8.64
N VAL A 20 -17.54 8.89 -7.95
CA VAL A 20 -16.58 7.98 -8.61
C VAL A 20 -17.30 6.76 -9.20
N LEU A 21 -18.27 6.20 -8.48
CA LEU A 21 -19.07 5.07 -8.96
C LEU A 21 -19.94 5.47 -10.15
N GLU A 22 -20.58 6.62 -10.09
CA GLU A 22 -21.44 7.14 -11.16
C GLU A 22 -20.64 7.45 -12.43
N GLN A 23 -19.48 8.08 -12.29
CA GLN A 23 -18.60 8.34 -13.43
C GLN A 23 -18.12 7.03 -14.06
N ALA A 24 -17.57 6.11 -13.25
CA ALA A 24 -17.12 4.81 -13.75
C ALA A 24 -18.25 4.04 -14.44
N GLN A 25 -19.47 4.05 -13.89
CA GLN A 25 -20.64 3.45 -14.52
C GLN A 25 -20.95 4.08 -15.88
N SER A 26 -21.00 5.42 -15.95
CA SER A 26 -21.37 6.15 -17.17
C SER A 26 -20.36 5.98 -18.30
N GLU A 27 -19.08 5.81 -17.98
CA GLU A 27 -17.98 5.71 -18.95
C GLU A 27 -17.54 4.26 -19.21
N LEU A 28 -18.09 3.27 -18.49
CA LEU A 28 -17.60 1.88 -18.54
C LEU A 28 -17.65 1.27 -19.94
N VAL A 29 -18.75 1.49 -20.67
CA VAL A 29 -18.98 0.88 -21.98
C VAL A 29 -18.16 1.59 -23.06
N ALA A 30 -17.99 2.90 -22.94
CA ALA A 30 -17.24 3.69 -23.90
C ALA A 30 -16.64 4.92 -23.21
N LEU A 31 -15.31 4.98 -23.15
CA LEU A 31 -14.60 6.15 -22.66
C LEU A 31 -14.88 7.36 -23.57
N PRO A 32 -15.11 8.56 -23.00
CA PRO A 32 -15.36 9.77 -23.77
C PRO A 32 -14.23 10.04 -24.79
N GLY A 33 -14.60 10.21 -26.06
CA GLY A 33 -13.65 10.49 -27.15
C GLY A 33 -12.83 9.30 -27.64
N VAL A 34 -12.91 8.14 -26.99
CA VAL A 34 -12.21 6.91 -27.40
C VAL A 34 -13.16 5.90 -28.04
N GLY A 35 -14.40 5.80 -27.52
CA GLY A 35 -15.43 4.91 -28.07
C GLY A 35 -15.23 3.42 -27.76
N MET A 36 -14.38 3.09 -26.77
CA MET A 36 -14.13 1.73 -26.29
C MET A 36 -14.13 1.70 -24.77
N SER A 37 -14.44 0.55 -24.17
CA SER A 37 -14.33 0.37 -22.73
C SER A 37 -12.88 0.44 -22.27
N ILE A 38 -12.61 1.00 -21.09
CA ILE A 38 -11.28 0.93 -20.45
C ILE A 38 -10.78 -0.52 -20.32
N LEU A 39 -11.70 -1.50 -20.25
CA LEU A 39 -11.39 -2.91 -20.14
C LEU A 39 -10.89 -3.54 -21.46
N GLU A 40 -11.12 -2.87 -22.59
CA GLU A 40 -10.74 -3.33 -23.94
C GLU A 40 -9.52 -2.58 -24.47
N VAL A 41 -9.20 -1.42 -23.89
CA VAL A 41 -8.06 -0.60 -24.28
C VAL A 41 -6.75 -1.33 -23.92
N SER A 42 -5.87 -1.46 -24.92
CA SER A 42 -4.53 -2.00 -24.71
C SER A 42 -3.74 -1.17 -23.70
N HIS A 43 -3.10 -1.83 -22.73
CA HIS A 43 -2.21 -1.19 -21.76
C HIS A 43 -0.99 -0.48 -22.37
N ARG A 44 -0.70 -0.73 -23.65
CA ARG A 44 0.39 -0.08 -24.41
C ARG A 44 -0.10 1.04 -25.32
N SER A 45 -1.40 1.30 -25.34
CA SER A 45 -1.95 2.38 -26.15
C SER A 45 -1.74 3.72 -25.47
N LYS A 46 -1.66 4.78 -26.27
CA LYS A 46 -1.57 6.16 -25.76
C LYS A 46 -2.72 6.51 -24.81
N VAL A 47 -3.91 5.97 -25.08
CA VAL A 47 -5.11 6.14 -24.23
C VAL A 47 -4.85 5.63 -22.81
N PHE A 48 -4.33 4.41 -22.65
CA PHE A 48 -4.07 3.86 -21.31
C PHE A 48 -2.84 4.50 -20.67
N GLU A 49 -1.80 4.81 -21.44
CA GLU A 49 -0.64 5.56 -20.93
C GLU A 49 -1.06 6.89 -20.31
N ASP A 50 -1.97 7.63 -20.94
CA ASP A 50 -2.47 8.90 -20.40
C ASP A 50 -3.25 8.70 -19.10
N VAL A 51 -4.03 7.63 -18.96
CA VAL A 51 -4.70 7.27 -17.70
C VAL A 51 -3.67 6.97 -16.61
N LEU A 52 -2.67 6.15 -16.92
CA LEU A 52 -1.62 5.77 -15.98
C LEU A 52 -0.79 6.97 -15.51
N PHE A 53 -0.36 7.83 -16.44
CA PHE A 53 0.45 9.00 -16.11
C PHE A 53 -0.33 10.05 -15.33
N ARG A 54 -1.63 10.23 -15.61
CA ARG A 54 -2.49 11.07 -14.78
C ARG A 54 -2.61 10.51 -13.37
N ALA A 55 -2.88 9.20 -13.23
CA ALA A 55 -2.93 8.55 -11.92
C ALA A 55 -1.62 8.68 -11.14
N GLU A 56 -0.46 8.56 -11.80
CA GLU A 56 0.85 8.81 -11.19
C GLU A 56 1.01 10.27 -10.75
N ALA A 57 0.67 11.22 -11.62
CA ALA A 57 0.77 12.65 -11.31
C ALA A 57 -0.14 13.03 -10.13
N ASP A 58 -1.37 12.52 -10.12
CA ASP A 58 -2.36 12.78 -9.07
C ASP A 58 -1.87 12.28 -7.71
N ILE A 59 -1.33 11.06 -7.62
CA ILE A 59 -0.82 10.54 -6.35
C ILE A 59 0.45 11.29 -5.89
N ARG A 60 1.31 11.70 -6.82
CA ARG A 60 2.48 12.52 -6.50
C ARG A 60 2.07 13.87 -5.92
N GLN A 61 1.09 14.53 -6.54
CA GLN A 61 0.56 15.80 -6.07
C GLN A 61 -0.12 15.63 -4.70
N LEU A 62 -0.99 14.63 -4.55
CA LEU A 62 -1.77 14.41 -3.33
C LEU A 62 -0.88 14.10 -2.12
N ALA A 63 0.12 13.23 -2.30
CA ALA A 63 1.00 12.78 -1.22
C ALA A 63 2.33 13.55 -1.15
N ASN A 64 2.50 14.59 -1.98
CA ASN A 64 3.72 15.39 -2.09
C ASN A 64 5.00 14.53 -2.29
N VAL A 65 4.93 13.57 -3.21
CA VAL A 65 6.02 12.62 -3.47
C VAL A 65 7.14 13.30 -4.26
N PRO A 66 8.37 13.39 -3.73
CA PRO A 66 9.45 14.11 -4.40
C PRO A 66 9.98 13.37 -5.64
N GLY A 67 10.69 14.11 -6.50
CA GLY A 67 11.16 13.61 -7.80
C GLY A 67 12.21 12.49 -7.71
N ASN A 68 12.87 12.32 -6.56
CA ASN A 68 13.83 11.25 -6.31
C ASN A 68 13.19 9.91 -5.89
N TYR A 69 11.86 9.83 -5.85
CA TYR A 69 11.12 8.58 -5.62
C TYR A 69 10.43 8.10 -6.90
N LYS A 70 10.20 6.79 -6.99
CA LYS A 70 9.40 6.16 -8.04
C LYS A 70 8.05 5.72 -7.47
N VAL A 71 6.99 5.87 -8.27
CA VAL A 71 5.65 5.38 -7.97
C VAL A 71 5.41 4.14 -8.82
N LEU A 72 4.94 3.05 -8.19
CA LEU A 72 4.69 1.78 -8.86
C LEU A 72 3.25 1.33 -8.60
N PHE A 73 2.55 0.89 -9.64
CA PHE A 73 1.23 0.27 -9.55
C PHE A 73 1.40 -1.25 -9.66
N LEU A 74 1.32 -1.97 -8.55
CA LEU A 74 1.60 -3.40 -8.45
C LEU A 74 0.36 -4.20 -8.03
N GLN A 75 0.27 -5.43 -8.52
CA GLN A 75 -0.76 -6.39 -8.12
C GLN A 75 -0.36 -7.14 -6.83
N GLY A 76 -1.27 -7.99 -6.32
CA GLY A 76 -1.01 -8.89 -5.19
C GLY A 76 -1.25 -8.29 -3.80
N GLY A 77 -1.65 -7.01 -3.74
CA GLY A 77 -1.99 -6.33 -2.49
C GLY A 77 -0.82 -6.19 -1.51
N ALA A 78 -1.11 -5.66 -0.32
CA ALA A 78 -0.09 -5.40 0.71
C ALA A 78 0.63 -6.68 1.18
N SER A 79 -0.10 -7.80 1.27
CA SER A 79 0.47 -9.08 1.74
C SER A 79 1.60 -9.58 0.84
N LEU A 80 1.50 -9.43 -0.49
CA LEU A 80 2.59 -9.80 -1.39
C LEU A 80 3.83 -8.91 -1.16
N GLN A 81 3.60 -7.62 -0.86
CA GLN A 81 4.69 -6.69 -0.61
C GLN A 81 5.47 -7.00 0.67
N PHE A 82 4.85 -7.67 1.66
CA PHE A 82 5.57 -8.15 2.85
C PHE A 82 6.72 -9.11 2.51
N SER A 83 6.61 -9.86 1.40
CA SER A 83 7.68 -10.71 0.88
C SER A 83 8.57 -9.95 -0.13
N MET A 84 7.99 -9.14 -1.02
CA MET A 84 8.77 -8.44 -2.05
C MET A 84 9.75 -7.41 -1.48
N VAL A 85 9.38 -6.70 -0.40
CA VAL A 85 10.27 -5.71 0.24
C VAL A 85 11.59 -6.33 0.70
N PRO A 86 11.62 -7.36 1.57
CA PRO A 86 12.88 -8.00 1.96
C PRO A 86 13.59 -8.65 0.77
N MET A 87 12.89 -9.24 -0.20
CA MET A 87 13.54 -9.83 -1.38
C MET A 87 14.31 -8.81 -2.23
N ASN A 88 13.92 -7.53 -2.20
CA ASN A 88 14.57 -6.48 -2.97
C ASN A 88 15.57 -5.65 -2.14
N LEU A 89 15.31 -5.48 -0.83
CA LEU A 89 16.05 -4.53 0.01
C LEU A 89 16.92 -5.18 1.08
N LEU A 90 16.68 -6.46 1.44
CA LEU A 90 17.43 -7.16 2.49
C LEU A 90 18.54 -8.03 1.87
N ALA A 91 19.77 -7.51 1.85
CA ALA A 91 20.93 -8.31 1.49
C ALA A 91 21.16 -9.45 2.49
N ALA A 92 21.81 -10.54 2.05
CA ALA A 92 21.94 -11.79 2.83
C ALA A 92 22.50 -11.59 4.26
N GLU A 93 23.50 -10.72 4.42
CA GLU A 93 24.16 -10.46 5.71
C GLU A 93 23.57 -9.27 6.47
N ALA A 94 22.62 -8.54 5.86
CA ALA A 94 21.98 -7.40 6.49
C ALA A 94 20.86 -7.82 7.47
N THR A 95 20.44 -6.89 8.32
CA THR A 95 19.29 -7.06 9.22
C THR A 95 18.22 -6.04 8.87
N ALA A 96 16.96 -6.45 8.85
CA ALA A 96 15.82 -5.55 8.77
C ALA A 96 15.16 -5.41 10.14
N ASP A 97 14.92 -4.17 10.58
CA ASP A 97 14.21 -3.88 11.83
C ASP A 97 12.70 -3.78 11.57
N TYR A 98 11.89 -4.31 12.49
CA TYR A 98 10.44 -4.24 12.42
C TYR A 98 9.86 -3.67 13.72
N LEU A 99 8.98 -2.67 13.60
CA LEU A 99 8.13 -2.20 14.69
C LEU A 99 6.82 -2.98 14.66
N VAL A 100 6.65 -3.95 15.56
CA VAL A 100 5.47 -4.83 15.58
C VAL A 100 4.40 -4.23 16.49
N THR A 101 3.51 -3.45 15.87
CA THR A 101 2.44 -2.67 16.52
C THR A 101 1.05 -3.25 16.35
N GLY A 102 0.89 -4.37 15.65
CA GLY A 102 -0.41 -4.96 15.38
C GLY A 102 -0.35 -6.22 14.51
N VAL A 103 -1.52 -6.69 14.08
CA VAL A 103 -1.66 -7.92 13.26
C VAL A 103 -0.90 -7.81 11.94
N TRP A 104 -0.97 -6.67 11.26
CA TRP A 104 -0.34 -6.49 9.95
C TRP A 104 1.18 -6.39 10.04
N ALA A 105 1.71 -5.67 11.02
CA ALA A 105 3.15 -5.63 11.28
C ALA A 105 3.69 -7.00 11.71
N THR A 106 2.90 -7.79 12.45
CA THR A 106 3.23 -9.17 12.80
C THR A 106 3.40 -10.03 11.54
N LYS A 107 2.41 -10.00 10.64
CA LYS A 107 2.45 -10.73 9.36
C LYS A 107 3.63 -10.28 8.49
N ALA A 108 3.90 -8.98 8.43
CA ALA A 108 5.04 -8.44 7.67
C ALA A 108 6.38 -8.99 8.18
N ALA A 109 6.58 -9.01 9.50
CA ALA A 109 7.78 -9.56 10.11
C ALA A 109 7.90 -11.09 9.92
N GLU A 110 6.78 -11.82 9.94
CA GLU A 110 6.74 -13.27 9.68
C GLU A 110 7.12 -13.61 8.24
N GLU A 111 6.65 -12.86 7.24
CA GLU A 111 7.05 -13.05 5.84
C GLU A 111 8.53 -12.71 5.63
N ALA A 112 9.03 -11.62 6.22
CA ALA A 112 10.41 -11.20 6.06
C ALA A 112 11.42 -12.19 6.68
N LYS A 113 11.06 -12.85 7.78
CA LYS A 113 11.89 -13.91 8.40
C LYS A 113 12.14 -15.10 7.48
N LYS A 114 11.30 -15.33 6.47
CA LYS A 114 11.51 -16.39 5.47
C LYS A 114 12.60 -16.02 4.48
N ILE A 115 12.92 -14.73 4.34
CA ILE A 115 13.85 -14.20 3.35
C ILE A 115 15.21 -13.90 3.97
N GLY A 116 15.26 -13.33 5.17
CA GLY A 116 16.52 -12.95 5.80
C GLY A 116 16.39 -12.61 7.28
N LYS A 117 17.44 -12.00 7.83
CA LYS A 117 17.51 -11.68 9.26
C LYS A 117 16.61 -10.50 9.62
N VAL A 118 15.68 -10.76 10.54
CA VAL A 118 14.74 -9.76 11.06
C VAL A 118 14.97 -9.56 12.56
N HIS A 119 15.03 -8.30 12.97
CA HIS A 119 15.06 -7.88 14.36
C HIS A 119 13.76 -7.15 14.72
N ILE A 120 13.14 -7.50 15.85
CA ILE A 120 11.95 -6.81 16.35
C ILE A 120 12.42 -5.65 17.22
N ALA A 121 12.57 -4.48 16.60
CA ALA A 121 13.10 -3.30 17.25
C ALA A 121 12.17 -2.74 18.35
N ALA A 122 10.86 -2.96 18.24
CA ALA A 122 9.90 -2.71 19.31
C ALA A 122 8.60 -3.50 19.11
N THR A 123 7.91 -3.82 20.21
CA THR A 123 6.55 -4.35 20.16
C THR A 123 5.78 -4.14 21.46
N THR A 124 4.47 -3.93 21.34
CA THR A 124 3.52 -3.88 22.47
C THR A 124 2.59 -5.11 22.48
N LYS A 125 3.02 -6.22 21.86
CA LYS A 125 2.21 -7.46 21.76
C LYS A 125 1.79 -8.01 23.12
N ALA A 126 2.64 -7.90 24.14
CA ALA A 126 2.33 -8.31 25.51
C ALA A 126 1.14 -7.54 26.12
N GLU A 127 0.91 -6.31 25.66
CA GLU A 127 -0.19 -5.43 26.05
C GLU A 127 -1.35 -5.48 25.04
N GLN A 128 -1.40 -6.53 24.20
CA GLN A 128 -2.43 -6.72 23.16
C GLN A 128 -2.55 -5.54 22.17
N PHE A 129 -1.44 -4.83 21.91
CA PHE A 129 -1.39 -3.68 21.00
C PHE A 129 -2.35 -2.52 21.37
N THR A 130 -2.66 -2.35 22.66
CA THR A 130 -3.50 -1.26 23.16
C THR A 130 -2.85 0.13 23.07
N ARG A 131 -1.57 0.18 22.70
CA ARG A 131 -0.79 1.39 22.41
C ARG A 131 0.35 1.08 21.44
N VAL A 132 0.96 2.11 20.88
CA VAL A 132 2.23 2.03 20.14
C VAL A 132 3.44 2.13 21.08
N PRO A 133 4.60 1.58 20.69
CA PRO A 133 5.87 1.82 21.40
C PRO A 133 6.22 3.31 21.43
N ARG A 134 6.81 3.76 22.53
CA ARG A 134 7.44 5.08 22.69
C ARG A 134 8.83 5.06 22.07
N ALA A 135 9.38 6.24 21.81
CA ALA A 135 10.68 6.37 21.15
C ALA A 135 11.81 5.64 21.92
N GLU A 136 11.79 5.71 23.25
CA GLU A 136 12.76 5.06 24.13
C GLU A 136 12.64 3.52 24.18
N GLU A 137 11.51 2.96 23.75
CA GLU A 137 11.30 1.51 23.66
C GLU A 137 11.81 0.93 22.33
N ILE A 138 12.20 1.79 21.37
CA ILE A 138 12.68 1.38 20.05
C ILE A 138 14.19 1.21 20.09
N VAL A 139 14.64 -0.05 19.96
CA VAL A 139 16.06 -0.38 19.86
C VAL A 139 16.35 -0.79 18.41
N LEU A 140 16.97 0.10 17.66
CA LEU A 140 17.34 -0.17 16.26
C LEU A 140 18.69 -0.89 16.16
N THR A 141 18.84 -1.74 15.15
CA THR A 141 20.11 -2.37 14.81
C THR A 141 21.01 -1.34 14.10
N PRO A 142 22.23 -1.05 14.60
CA PRO A 142 23.17 -0.19 13.88
C PRO A 142 23.45 -0.74 12.48
N GLY A 143 23.21 0.06 11.44
CA GLY A 143 23.39 -0.37 10.05
C GLY A 143 22.30 -1.31 9.52
N ALA A 144 21.10 -1.34 10.13
CA ALA A 144 19.95 -2.02 9.55
C ALA A 144 19.72 -1.59 8.09
N ALA A 145 19.34 -2.52 7.23
CA ALA A 145 19.03 -2.23 5.83
C ALA A 145 17.80 -1.30 5.71
N TYR A 146 16.80 -1.53 6.56
CA TYR A 146 15.62 -0.69 6.68
C TYR A 146 14.90 -0.93 8.00
N VAL A 147 13.98 -0.01 8.34
CA VAL A 147 12.99 -0.16 9.40
C VAL A 147 11.60 -0.26 8.77
N HIS A 148 10.84 -1.31 9.10
CA HIS A 148 9.46 -1.47 8.67
C HIS A 148 8.50 -1.08 9.78
N MET A 149 7.53 -0.24 9.44
CA MET A 149 6.41 0.15 10.30
C MET A 149 5.11 -0.01 9.53
N THR A 150 4.06 -0.48 10.22
CA THR A 150 2.69 -0.42 9.71
C THR A 150 1.90 0.58 10.56
N SER A 151 1.27 1.57 9.92
CA SER A 151 0.66 2.73 10.58
C SER A 151 -0.86 2.66 10.75
N ASN A 152 -1.47 1.49 10.51
CA ASN A 152 -2.92 1.33 10.39
C ASN A 152 -3.63 0.93 11.67
#